data_AF-A0A830CH26-F1
#
_entry.id   AF-A0A830CH26-F1
#
_cell.length_a   1.000
_cell.length_b   1.000
_cell.length_c   1.000
_cell.angle_alpha   90.00
_cell.angle_beta   90.00
_cell.angle_gamma   90.00
#
_symmetry.space_group_name_H-M   'P 1'
#
loop_
_entity.id
_entity.type
_entity.pdbx_description
1 polymer ?
#
loop_
_entity_poly.entity_id
_entity_poly.type
_entity_poly.pdbx_seq_one_letter_code
_entity_poly.pdbx_strand_id
1 'polypeptide(L)'
;MRAYIKTMDERSWRAILTGWEFPRRDDPDGDIILKNEVDWTAEELATSNANTKALNAIYSFVDVPLFRTISNLQTAKEAWEALQLFCKGSRGVQRTKLRMLATQFEVLRMEENETINSYSANFLDISNECQSLGSPISN
;
A
#
# COMPACT_ATOMS: atom_id res chain seq x y z
N MET A 1 -6.56 -5.21 -5.09
CA MET A 1 -7.20 -4.69 -3.86
C MET A 1 -8.05 -3.42 -4.10
N ARG A 2 -7.54 -2.38 -4.77
CA ARG A 2 -8.30 -1.12 -5.04
C ARG A 2 -9.72 -1.33 -5.60
N ALA A 3 -9.85 -2.11 -6.67
CA ALA A 3 -11.15 -2.36 -7.31
C ALA A 3 -12.16 -3.00 -6.36
N TYR A 4 -11.72 -3.99 -5.58
CA TYR A 4 -12.55 -4.69 -4.59
C TYR A 4 -13.03 -3.76 -3.46
N ILE A 5 -12.13 -2.96 -2.89
CA ILE A 5 -12.51 -2.02 -1.82
C ILE A 5 -13.52 -0.98 -2.35
N LYS A 6 -13.32 -0.51 -3.59
CA LYS A 6 -14.27 0.40 -4.25
C LYS A 6 -15.64 -0.23 -4.51
N THR A 7 -15.71 -1.53 -4.81
CA THR A 7 -17.01 -2.22 -4.99
C THR A 7 -17.79 -2.36 -3.68
N MET A 8 -17.11 -2.34 -2.53
CA MET A 8 -17.80 -2.36 -1.23
C MET A 8 -18.36 -0.98 -0.89
N ASP A 9 -17.52 0.05 -0.99
CA ASP A 9 -17.88 1.44 -0.72
C ASP A 9 -16.75 2.38 -1.17
N GLU A 10 -17.08 3.38 -1.97
CA GLU A 10 -16.09 4.34 -2.45
C GLU A 10 -15.49 5.18 -1.31
N ARG A 11 -16.24 5.43 -0.22
CA ARG A 11 -15.71 6.12 0.97
C ARG A 11 -14.65 5.28 1.68
N SER A 12 -14.74 3.95 1.62
CA SER A 12 -13.76 3.04 2.22
C SER A 12 -12.41 3.13 1.50
N TRP A 13 -12.39 3.24 0.16
CA TRP A 13 -11.15 3.53 -0.56
C TRP A 13 -10.61 4.92 -0.24
N ARG A 14 -11.48 5.92 -0.07
CA ARG A 14 -11.04 7.28 0.32
C ARG A 14 -10.42 7.31 1.71
N ALA A 15 -10.96 6.55 2.67
CA ALA A 15 -10.42 6.45 4.03
C ALA A 15 -8.96 5.95 4.05
N ILE A 16 -8.60 5.03 3.15
CA ILE A 16 -7.20 4.57 2.98
C ILE A 16 -6.30 5.72 2.50
N LEU A 17 -6.80 6.60 1.64
CA LEU A 17 -5.99 7.69 1.08
C LEU A 17 -5.84 8.86 2.06
N THR A 18 -6.95 9.31 2.65
CA THR A 18 -6.96 10.50 3.51
C THR A 18 -6.45 10.17 4.91
N GLY A 19 -6.66 8.94 5.38
CA GLY A 19 -6.59 8.61 6.79
C GLY A 19 -7.91 8.98 7.47
N TRP A 20 -8.30 8.17 8.44
CA TRP A 20 -9.40 8.50 9.34
C TRP A 20 -8.82 9.12 10.61
N GLU A 21 -9.52 10.14 11.12
CA GLU A 21 -9.16 10.79 12.37
C GLU A 21 -10.30 10.62 13.36
N PHE A 22 -9.93 10.36 14.62
CA PHE A 22 -10.90 10.20 15.69
C PHE A 22 -11.66 11.51 15.93
N PRO A 23 -13.00 11.50 16.03
CA PRO A 23 -13.79 12.71 16.29
C PRO A 23 -13.38 13.45 17.57
N ARG A 24 -13.26 14.77 17.48
CA ARG A 24 -12.80 15.64 18.57
C ARG A 24 -13.88 16.68 18.90
N ARG A 25 -13.91 17.10 20.16
CA ARG A 25 -14.70 18.24 20.63
C ARG A 25 -13.73 19.32 21.11
N ASP A 26 -14.03 20.57 20.75
CA ASP A 26 -13.30 21.73 21.26
C ASP A 26 -13.68 21.94 22.72
N ASP A 27 -12.69 21.98 23.60
CA ASP A 27 -12.87 22.42 24.98
C ASP A 27 -12.77 23.95 25.05
N PRO A 28 -13.63 24.66 25.81
CA PRO A 28 -13.47 26.09 26.07
C PRO A 28 -12.06 26.52 26.56
N ASP A 29 -11.28 25.63 27.17
CA ASP A 29 -9.90 25.90 27.60
C ASP A 29 -8.84 25.67 26.49
N GLY A 30 -9.28 25.28 25.28
CA GLY A 30 -8.41 25.07 24.11
C GLY A 30 -7.80 23.66 24.00
N ASP A 31 -8.13 22.76 24.93
CA ASP A 31 -7.71 21.37 24.87
C ASP A 31 -8.56 20.56 23.86
N ILE A 32 -7.89 19.61 23.19
CA ILE A 32 -8.53 18.70 22.24
C ILE A 32 -9.01 17.46 22.99
N ILE A 33 -10.32 17.32 23.16
CA ILE A 33 -10.93 16.17 23.84
C ILE A 33 -11.50 15.20 22.81
N LEU A 34 -11.16 13.91 22.93
CA LEU A 34 -11.78 12.86 22.10
C LEU A 34 -13.26 12.70 22.45
N LYS A 35 -14.09 12.72 21.42
CA LYS A 35 -15.55 12.65 21.57
C LYS A 35 -15.99 11.21 21.82
N ASN A 36 -16.90 11.00 22.78
CA ASN A 36 -17.47 9.68 23.04
C ASN A 36 -18.20 9.14 21.79
N GLU A 37 -18.05 7.83 21.50
CA GLU A 37 -18.62 7.19 20.31
C GLU A 37 -20.14 7.35 20.19
N VAL A 38 -20.84 7.45 21.31
CA VAL A 38 -22.30 7.62 21.36
C VAL A 38 -22.73 9.01 20.88
N ASP A 39 -21.87 10.02 21.04
CA ASP A 39 -22.17 11.40 20.66
C ASP A 39 -21.88 11.69 19.18
N TRP A 40 -21.30 10.73 18.45
CA TRP A 40 -20.82 10.96 17.09
C TRP A 40 -21.95 11.39 16.15
N THR A 41 -21.65 12.37 15.29
CA THR A 41 -22.58 12.78 14.23
C THR A 41 -22.70 11.66 13.20
N ALA A 42 -23.75 11.71 12.38
CA ALA A 42 -23.92 10.76 11.29
C ALA A 42 -22.74 10.77 10.30
N GLU A 43 -22.08 11.91 10.12
CA GLU A 43 -20.89 12.05 9.28
C GLU A 43 -19.65 11.41 9.92
N GLU A 44 -19.38 11.71 11.20
CA GLU A 44 -18.29 11.12 11.98
C GLU A 44 -18.41 9.58 12.00
N LEU A 45 -19.61 9.07 12.30
CA LEU A 45 -19.91 7.64 12.25
C LEU A 45 -19.71 7.05 10.85
N ALA A 46 -20.11 7.77 9.80
CA ALA A 46 -19.92 7.30 8.42
C ALA A 46 -18.43 7.22 8.03
N THR A 47 -17.60 8.16 8.46
CA THR A 47 -16.14 8.12 8.21
C THR A 47 -15.45 7.00 8.99
N SER A 48 -15.84 6.80 10.26
CA SER A 48 -15.36 5.67 11.08
C SER A 48 -15.76 4.32 10.47
N ASN A 49 -17.02 4.18 10.04
CA ASN A 49 -17.49 2.97 9.36
C ASN A 49 -16.74 2.69 8.06
N ALA A 50 -16.42 3.72 7.27
CA ALA A 50 -15.62 3.57 6.06
C ALA A 50 -14.19 3.09 6.37
N ASN A 51 -13.57 3.62 7.43
CA ASN A 51 -12.27 3.14 7.91
C ASN A 51 -12.32 1.67 8.34
N THR A 52 -13.30 1.28 9.15
CA THR A 52 -13.48 -0.09 9.63
C THR A 52 -13.73 -1.07 8.49
N LYS A 53 -14.57 -0.70 7.50
CA LYS A 53 -14.78 -1.51 6.29
C LYS A 53 -13.49 -1.70 5.50
N ALA A 54 -12.72 -0.62 5.34
CA ALA A 54 -11.43 -0.68 4.65
C ALA A 54 -10.42 -1.57 5.40
N LEU A 55 -10.33 -1.48 6.73
CA LEU A 55 -9.51 -2.37 7.56
C LEU A 55 -9.90 -3.83 7.38
N ASN A 56 -11.18 -4.15 7.52
CA ASN A 56 -11.68 -5.52 7.34
C ASN A 56 -11.38 -6.06 5.93
N ALA A 57 -11.51 -5.22 4.91
CA ALA A 57 -11.16 -5.57 3.54
C ALA A 57 -9.65 -5.70 3.32
N ILE A 58 -8.78 -5.13 4.15
CA ILE A 58 -7.33 -5.40 4.11
C ILE A 58 -7.05 -6.72 4.83
N TYR A 59 -7.65 -6.92 6.01
CA TYR A 59 -7.48 -8.12 6.83
C TYR A 59 -7.88 -9.41 6.12
N SER A 60 -8.91 -9.36 5.28
CA SER A 60 -9.37 -10.54 4.52
C SER A 60 -8.41 -10.99 3.41
N PHE A 61 -7.43 -10.16 3.01
CA PHE A 61 -6.47 -10.48 1.95
C PHE A 61 -5.07 -10.83 2.45
N VAL A 62 -4.80 -10.67 3.75
CA VAL A 62 -3.48 -10.92 4.32
C VAL A 62 -3.42 -12.28 5.01
N ASP A 63 -2.21 -12.85 5.07
CA ASP A 63 -1.95 -14.06 5.85
C ASP A 63 -1.83 -13.76 7.36
N VAL A 64 -1.75 -14.82 8.17
CA VAL A 64 -1.71 -14.70 9.64
C VAL A 64 -0.51 -13.87 10.15
N PRO A 65 0.72 -14.01 9.62
CA PRO A 65 1.86 -13.16 10.00
C PRO A 65 1.63 -11.68 9.72
N LEU A 66 1.17 -11.31 8.52
CA LEU A 66 0.88 -9.91 8.22
C LEU A 66 -0.27 -9.39 9.06
N PHE A 67 -1.33 -10.17 9.24
CA PHE A 67 -2.47 -9.80 10.06
C PHE A 67 -2.04 -9.37 11.46
N ARG A 68 -1.18 -10.15 12.14
CA ARG A 68 -0.65 -9.79 13.47
C ARG A 68 0.13 -8.49 13.49
N THR A 69 0.75 -8.12 12.36
CA THR A 69 1.52 -6.88 12.24
C THR A 69 0.60 -5.68 12.10
N ILE A 70 -0.50 -5.82 11.35
CA ILE A 70 -1.41 -4.71 11.02
C ILE A 70 -2.64 -4.63 11.93
N SER A 71 -2.95 -5.66 12.72
CA SER A 71 -4.18 -5.74 13.54
C SER A 71 -4.29 -4.68 14.62
N ASN A 72 -3.15 -4.11 15.05
CA ASN A 72 -3.09 -3.08 16.09
C ASN A 72 -3.15 -1.66 15.50
N LEU A 73 -3.19 -1.50 14.18
CA LEU A 73 -3.25 -0.21 13.52
C LEU A 73 -4.69 0.30 13.53
N GLN A 74 -4.87 1.58 13.87
CA GLN A 74 -6.19 2.18 14.04
C GLN A 74 -6.80 2.63 12.71
N THR A 75 -5.96 2.95 11.73
CA THR A 75 -6.41 3.44 10.43
C THR A 75 -6.13 2.45 9.30
N ALA A 76 -7.07 2.37 8.36
CA ALA A 76 -6.88 1.60 7.13
C ALA A 76 -5.71 2.12 6.30
N LYS A 77 -5.37 3.40 6.44
CA LYS A 77 -4.20 4.02 5.83
C LYS A 77 -2.90 3.43 6.37
N GLU A 78 -2.72 3.39 7.69
CA GLU A 78 -1.53 2.79 8.30
C GLU A 78 -1.40 1.31 7.93
N ALA A 79 -2.50 0.54 7.99
CA ALA A 79 -2.51 -0.86 7.59
C ALA A 79 -2.11 -1.04 6.12
N TRP A 80 -2.61 -0.18 5.24
CA TRP A 80 -2.25 -0.18 3.82
C TRP A 80 -0.78 0.20 3.59
N GLU A 81 -0.25 1.21 4.28
CA GLU A 81 1.16 1.61 4.19
C GLU A 81 2.09 0.51 4.70
N ALA A 82 1.73 -0.15 5.82
CA ALA A 82 2.47 -1.30 6.34
C ALA A 82 2.47 -2.48 5.35
N LEU A 83 1.31 -2.77 4.72
CA LEU A 83 1.20 -3.78 3.68
C LEU A 83 2.07 -3.44 2.46
N GLN A 84 2.07 -2.17 2.02
CA GLN A 84 2.93 -1.72 0.93
C GLN A 84 4.41 -1.89 1.28
N LEU A 85 4.81 -1.55 2.50
CA LEU A 85 6.17 -1.71 2.99
C LEU A 85 6.59 -3.19 3.04
N PHE A 86 5.69 -4.07 3.45
CA PHE A 86 5.94 -5.51 3.48
C PHE A 86 6.10 -6.07 2.07
N CYS A 87 5.15 -5.80 1.17
CA CYS A 87 5.16 -6.37 -0.19
C CYS A 87 6.27 -5.80 -1.08
N LYS A 88 6.54 -4.49 -1.00
CA LYS A 88 7.58 -3.85 -1.82
C LYS A 88 8.97 -3.90 -1.15
N GLY A 89 9.03 -4.21 0.13
CA GLY A 89 10.20 -4.01 0.97
C GLY A 89 10.38 -2.53 1.34
N SER A 90 11.30 -2.26 2.27
CA SER A 90 11.68 -0.89 2.59
C SER A 90 12.30 -0.17 1.39
N ARG A 91 12.29 1.17 1.38
CA ARG A 91 13.00 1.97 0.36
C ARG A 91 14.46 1.54 0.19
N GLY A 92 15.10 1.04 1.26
CA GLY A 92 16.44 0.46 1.21
C GLY A 92 16.51 -0.84 0.40
N VAL A 93 15.60 -1.79 0.66
CA VAL A 93 15.49 -3.04 -0.10
C VAL A 93 15.16 -2.77 -1.57
N GLN A 94 14.23 -1.86 -1.82
CA GLN A 94 13.86 -1.41 -3.17
C GLN A 94 15.08 -0.84 -3.92
N ARG A 95 15.87 0.02 -3.26
CA ARG A 95 17.09 0.60 -3.85
C ARG A 95 18.16 -0.46 -4.11
N THR A 96 18.32 -1.44 -3.24
CA THR A 96 19.25 -2.56 -3.45
C THR A 96 18.81 -3.43 -4.63
N LYS A 97 17.51 -3.77 -4.72
CA LYS A 97 16.96 -4.51 -5.87
C LYS A 97 17.16 -3.75 -7.18
N LEU A 98 16.89 -2.45 -7.21
CA LEU A 98 17.13 -1.60 -8.38
C LEU A 98 18.61 -1.58 -8.79
N ARG A 99 19.55 -1.53 -7.84
CA ARG A 99 20.98 -1.64 -8.14
C ARG A 99 21.34 -3.00 -8.74
N MET A 100 20.78 -4.09 -8.21
CA MET A 100 20.99 -5.43 -8.76
C MET A 100 20.46 -5.54 -10.19
N LEU A 101 19.26 -5.02 -10.46
CA LEU A 101 18.67 -4.99 -11.81
C LEU A 101 19.49 -4.12 -12.78
N ALA A 102 20.01 -2.97 -12.32
CA ALA A 102 20.91 -2.14 -13.11
C ALA A 102 22.20 -2.89 -13.47
N THR A 103 22.80 -3.61 -12.52
CA THR A 103 23.97 -4.45 -12.81
C THR A 103 23.64 -5.59 -13.77
N GLN A 104 22.48 -6.24 -13.62
CA GLN A 104 22.03 -7.28 -14.56
C GLN A 104 21.85 -6.72 -15.97
N PHE A 105 21.30 -5.52 -16.10
CA PHE A 105 21.16 -4.82 -17.36
C PHE A 105 22.52 -4.47 -17.99
N GLU A 106 23.47 -3.95 -17.20
CA GLU A 106 24.80 -3.58 -17.67
C GLU A 106 25.59 -4.78 -18.23
N VAL A 107 25.37 -5.97 -17.66
CA VAL A 107 26.01 -7.22 -18.13
C VAL A 107 25.14 -8.02 -19.09
N LEU A 108 23.93 -7.54 -19.39
CA LEU A 108 22.98 -8.24 -20.26
C LEU A 108 23.55 -8.28 -21.68
N ARG A 109 23.75 -9.50 -22.17
CA ARG A 109 24.18 -9.79 -23.53
C ARG A 109 23.49 -11.04 -24.01
N MET A 110 23.19 -11.07 -25.30
CA MET A 110 22.63 -12.27 -25.91
C MET A 110 23.70 -13.35 -25.98
N GLU A 111 23.39 -14.54 -25.49
CA GLU A 111 24.30 -15.69 -25.54
C GLU A 111 24.30 -16.33 -26.96
N GLU A 112 25.38 -17.01 -27.34
CA GLU A 112 25.56 -17.54 -28.71
C GLU A 112 24.47 -18.51 -29.17
N ASN A 113 23.85 -19.21 -28.22
CA ASN A 113 22.78 -20.18 -28.44
C ASN A 113 21.39 -19.66 -27.99
N GLU A 114 21.29 -18.39 -27.61
CA GLU A 114 20.02 -17.79 -27.22
C GLU A 114 19.22 -17.35 -28.45
N THR A 115 17.89 -17.42 -28.38
CA THR A 115 17.02 -16.88 -29.43
C THR A 115 16.71 -15.41 -29.15
N ILE A 116 16.48 -14.62 -30.20
CA ILE A 116 16.09 -13.19 -30.05
C ILE A 116 14.85 -13.06 -29.16
N ASN A 117 13.91 -14.01 -29.24
CA ASN A 117 12.70 -14.01 -28.41
C ASN A 117 13.01 -14.23 -26.93
N SER A 118 13.90 -15.17 -26.60
CA SER A 118 14.37 -15.40 -25.22
C SER A 118 15.04 -14.16 -24.64
N TYR A 119 15.96 -13.57 -25.43
CA TYR A 119 16.68 -12.37 -25.02
C TYR A 119 15.72 -11.19 -24.78
N SER A 120 14.77 -10.99 -25.71
CA SER A 120 13.77 -9.93 -25.61
C SER A 120 12.85 -10.12 -24.42
N ALA A 121 12.48 -11.37 -24.09
CA ALA A 121 11.69 -11.67 -22.90
C ALA A 121 12.44 -11.32 -21.62
N ASN A 122 13.73 -11.70 -21.53
CA ASN A 122 14.57 -11.37 -20.37
C ASN A 122 14.73 -9.86 -20.18
N PHE A 123 14.96 -9.13 -21.28
CA PHE A 123 14.99 -7.65 -21.25
C PHE A 123 13.67 -7.05 -20.75
N LEU A 124 12.53 -7.56 -21.24
CA LEU A 124 11.21 -7.10 -20.82
C LEU A 124 10.96 -7.40 -19.34
N ASP A 125 11.40 -8.55 -18.84
CA ASP A 125 11.26 -8.92 -17.44
C ASP A 125 12.03 -7.95 -16.53
N ILE A 126 13.29 -7.62 -16.87
CA ILE A 126 14.10 -6.63 -16.14
C ILE A 126 13.43 -5.25 -16.16
N SER A 127 12.94 -4.81 -17.32
CA SER A 127 12.27 -3.51 -17.47
C SER A 127 10.97 -3.42 -16.66
N ASN A 128 10.14 -4.47 -16.72
CA ASN A 128 8.90 -4.58 -15.96
C ASN A 128 9.16 -4.60 -14.45
N GLU A 129 10.20 -5.31 -14.00
CA GLU A 129 10.54 -5.36 -12.58
C GLU A 129 11.01 -3.99 -12.06
N CYS A 130 11.84 -3.27 -12.83
CA CYS A 130 12.21 -1.89 -12.52
C CYS A 130 11.01 -0.93 -12.47
N GLN A 131 10.06 -1.07 -13.41
CA GLN A 131 8.83 -0.29 -13.41
C GLN A 131 7.98 -0.57 -12.16
N SER A 132 7.87 -1.84 -11.75
CA SER A 132 7.14 -2.25 -10.54
C SER A 132 7.74 -1.65 -9.25
N LEU A 133 9.06 -1.46 -9.25
CA LEU A 133 9.84 -0.83 -8.18
C LEU A 133 9.87 0.71 -8.31
N GLY A 134 9.08 1.33 -9.19
CA GLY A 134 8.91 2.78 -9.24
C GLY A 134 10.11 3.55 -9.78
N SER A 135 11.02 2.91 -10.52
CA SER A 135 12.08 3.57 -11.28
C SER A 135 12.17 2.90 -12.65
N PRO A 136 11.42 3.38 -13.66
CA PRO A 136 11.49 2.81 -15.00
C PRO A 136 12.91 2.98 -15.55
N ILE A 137 13.47 1.90 -16.11
CA ILE A 137 14.68 2.02 -16.92
C ILE A 137 14.27 2.78 -18.18
N SER A 138 14.85 3.96 -18.42
CA SER A 138 14.65 4.66 -19.67
C SER A 138 15.48 4.00 -20.75
N ASN A 139 14.84 3.76 -21.90
CA ASN A 139 15.48 3.36 -23.15
C ASN A 139 16.42 4.47 -23.66
#